data_AF-X1J8E6-F1
#
_entry.id   AF-X1J8E6-F1
#
_cell.length_a   1.000
_cell.length_b   1.000
_cell.length_c   1.000
_cell.angle_alpha   90.00
_cell.angle_beta   90.00
_cell.angle_gamma   90.00
#
_symmetry.space_group_name_H-M   'P 1'
#
loop_
_entity.id
_entity.type
_entity.pdbx_description
1 polymer ?
#
loop_
_entity_poly.entity_id
_entity_poly.type
_entity_poly.pdbx_seq_one_letter_code
_entity_poly.pdbx_strand_id
1 'polypeptide(L)'
;VIAGVFYGIYAVLVNTGSIVIAGLIQWLAFIYFMLFLFHFIPGFPLDGGRVLRALLWKVTGDYERATRIASWTGWGIGLLCIVGGILLLIVGRQWFNGLVLAGMGWVLLTAAAQSRRQAVLHEALQSIIAQDLMTKEYPLITPQLSLGQLVRNYIIVTGRRYFVVVDGVKLLGIVTMRNIKSIPKKRWDSTRISEIITPASELKTAHPQQPAASLLEQMDELGIDQMPVLEEDKVIGIVARDSLIHL
;
A
#
# COMPACT_ATOMS: atom_id res chain seq x y z
N VAL A 1 21.78 -5.50 14.10
CA VAL A 1 22.01 -4.34 15.00
C VAL A 1 21.48 -4.61 16.41
N ILE A 2 20.17 -4.86 16.59
CA ILE A 2 19.54 -5.03 17.91
C ILE A 2 20.18 -6.17 18.75
N ALA A 3 20.38 -7.36 18.17
CA ALA A 3 21.04 -8.46 18.86
C ALA A 3 22.48 -8.11 19.32
N GLY A 4 23.23 -7.35 18.50
CA GLY A 4 24.58 -6.89 18.83
C GLY A 4 24.59 -5.84 19.96
N VAL A 5 23.59 -4.95 20.00
CA VAL A 5 23.41 -3.97 21.08
C VAL A 5 23.14 -4.69 22.41
N PHE A 6 22.21 -5.65 22.44
CA PHE A 6 21.92 -6.42 23.65
C PHE A 6 23.11 -7.27 24.10
N TYR A 7 23.87 -7.87 23.17
CA TYR A 7 25.09 -8.58 23.50
C TYR A 7 26.19 -7.66 24.08
N GLY A 8 26.35 -6.45 23.53
CA GLY A 8 27.26 -5.45 24.07
C GLY A 8 26.89 -5.00 25.48
N ILE A 9 25.60 -4.79 25.73
CA ILE A 9 25.07 -4.45 27.06
C ILE A 9 25.28 -5.61 28.04
N TYR A 10 25.06 -6.85 27.62
CA TYR A 10 25.37 -8.05 28.40
C TYR A 10 26.85 -8.11 28.81
N ALA A 11 27.77 -7.87 27.87
CA ALA A 11 29.21 -7.92 28.13
C ALA A 11 29.67 -6.88 29.17
N VAL A 12 29.02 -5.72 29.23
CA VAL A 12 29.28 -4.70 30.26
C VAL A 12 28.70 -5.11 31.61
N LEU A 13 27.45 -5.59 31.64
CA LEU A 13 26.74 -5.96 32.88
C LEU A 13 27.29 -7.19 33.58
N VAL A 14 27.84 -8.15 32.83
CA VAL A 14 28.55 -9.31 33.39
C VAL A 14 29.72 -8.86 34.27
N ASN A 15 30.42 -7.79 33.87
CA ASN A 15 31.54 -7.24 34.62
C ASN A 15 31.10 -6.38 35.83
N THR A 16 29.82 -5.99 35.91
CA THR A 16 29.26 -5.18 37.01
C THR A 16 28.65 -6.03 38.14
N GLY A 17 28.69 -7.37 38.04
CA GLY A 17 28.21 -8.28 39.08
C GLY A 17 26.69 -8.46 39.17
N SER A 18 25.90 -7.84 38.29
CA SER A 18 24.44 -7.98 38.24
C SER A 18 24.01 -9.22 37.44
N ILE A 19 24.20 -10.40 38.03
CA ILE A 19 23.98 -11.72 37.40
C ILE A 19 22.56 -11.87 36.82
N VAL A 20 21.53 -11.43 37.53
CA VAL A 20 20.12 -11.58 37.11
C VAL A 20 19.81 -10.75 35.86
N ILE A 21 20.25 -9.48 35.84
CA ILE A 21 20.00 -8.57 34.72
C ILE A 21 20.82 -9.00 33.50
N ALA A 22 22.06 -9.42 33.70
CA ALA A 22 22.89 -9.95 32.64
C ALA A 22 22.27 -11.20 31.99
N GLY A 23 21.74 -12.13 32.78
CA GLY A 23 21.04 -13.32 32.26
C GLY A 23 19.81 -12.99 31.42
N LEU A 24 18.98 -12.03 31.85
CA LEU A 24 17.83 -11.56 31.08
C LEU A 24 18.24 -10.95 29.74
N ILE A 25 19.29 -10.12 29.74
CA ILE A 25 19.76 -9.45 28.53
C ILE A 25 20.43 -10.44 27.57
N GLN A 26 21.13 -11.44 28.08
CA GLN A 26 21.65 -12.54 27.26
C GLN A 26 20.52 -13.31 26.59
N TRP A 27 19.46 -13.63 27.33
CA TRP A 27 18.29 -14.32 26.78
C TRP A 27 17.60 -13.48 25.70
N LEU A 28 17.50 -12.17 25.91
CA LEU A 28 16.94 -11.25 24.93
C LEU A 28 17.83 -11.14 23.68
N ALA A 29 19.16 -11.06 23.85
CA ALA A 29 20.12 -11.09 22.75
C ALA A 29 19.99 -12.38 21.93
N PHE A 30 19.82 -13.53 22.60
CA PHE A 30 19.61 -14.82 21.96
C PHE A 30 18.30 -14.86 21.15
N ILE A 31 17.18 -14.37 21.71
CA ILE A 31 15.90 -14.28 21.00
C ILE A 31 16.05 -13.40 19.74
N TYR A 32 16.63 -12.21 19.86
CA TYR A 32 16.85 -11.33 18.71
C TYR A 32 17.80 -11.91 17.67
N PHE A 33 18.80 -12.69 18.11
CA PHE A 33 19.69 -13.40 17.20
C PHE A 33 18.97 -14.54 16.46
N MET A 34 18.12 -15.31 17.16
CA MET A 34 17.29 -16.33 16.53
C MET A 34 16.27 -15.71 15.56
N LEU A 35 15.66 -14.57 15.90
CA LEU A 35 14.81 -13.82 14.99
C LEU A 35 15.59 -13.35 13.76
N PHE A 36 16.80 -12.82 13.94
CA PHE A 36 17.68 -12.46 12.82
C PHE A 36 17.90 -13.68 11.93
N LEU A 37 18.31 -14.82 12.48
CA LEU A 37 18.56 -16.04 11.71
C LEU A 37 17.30 -16.52 10.98
N PHE A 38 16.13 -16.41 11.61
CA PHE A 38 14.84 -16.71 11.00
C PHE A 38 14.55 -15.81 9.79
N HIS A 39 14.94 -14.53 9.81
CA HIS A 39 14.77 -13.65 8.64
C HIS A 39 15.62 -14.08 7.43
N PHE A 40 16.70 -14.84 7.63
CA PHE A 40 17.52 -15.39 6.54
C PHE A 40 16.96 -16.68 5.94
N ILE A 41 15.89 -17.25 6.52
CA ILE A 41 15.25 -18.44 5.96
C ILE A 41 14.74 -18.10 4.54
N PRO A 42 14.97 -18.98 3.55
CA PRO A 42 14.63 -18.73 2.15
C PRO A 42 13.12 -18.88 1.89
N GLY A 43 12.31 -18.11 2.59
CA GLY A 43 10.86 -18.07 2.44
C GLY A 43 10.35 -16.65 2.20
N PHE A 44 9.73 -16.41 1.05
CA PHE A 44 9.10 -15.13 0.76
C PHE A 44 7.86 -14.95 1.65
N PRO A 45 7.63 -13.79 2.30
CA PRO A 45 8.23 -12.48 2.04
C PRO A 45 9.41 -12.07 2.94
N LEU A 46 10.01 -12.99 3.71
CA LEU A 46 11.18 -12.68 4.54
C LEU A 46 12.37 -12.20 3.69
N ASP A 47 13.33 -11.54 4.34
CA ASP A 47 14.53 -11.01 3.69
C ASP A 47 15.32 -12.11 2.96
N GLY A 48 15.44 -13.31 3.54
CA GLY A 48 16.04 -14.48 2.90
C GLY A 48 15.29 -14.94 1.64
N GLY A 49 13.96 -14.82 1.62
CA GLY A 49 13.14 -15.05 0.44
C GLY A 49 13.37 -14.02 -0.67
N ARG A 50 13.62 -12.76 -0.32
CA ARG A 50 13.98 -11.71 -1.29
C ARG A 50 15.36 -11.95 -1.89
N VAL A 51 16.32 -12.40 -1.08
CA VAL A 51 17.66 -12.82 -1.55
C VAL A 51 17.54 -14.02 -2.48
N LEU A 52 16.76 -15.05 -2.11
CA LEU A 52 16.50 -16.19 -2.98
C LEU A 52 15.90 -15.75 -4.32
N ARG A 53 14.89 -14.86 -4.28
CA ARG A 53 14.26 -14.31 -5.50
C ARG A 53 15.27 -13.57 -6.39
N ALA A 54 16.14 -12.75 -5.81
CA ALA A 54 17.16 -12.03 -6.57
C ALA A 54 18.18 -12.98 -7.22
N LEU A 55 18.58 -14.04 -6.50
CA LEU A 55 19.46 -15.08 -7.03
C LEU A 55 18.78 -15.84 -8.18
N LEU A 56 17.51 -16.24 -7.99
CA LEU A 56 16.72 -16.92 -9.00
C LEU A 56 16.54 -16.04 -10.24
N TRP A 57 16.23 -14.76 -10.07
CA TRP A 57 16.09 -13.82 -11.20
C TRP A 57 17.38 -13.68 -12.00
N LYS A 58 18.54 -13.61 -11.33
CA LYS A 58 19.85 -13.58 -12.00
C LYS A 58 20.09 -14.83 -12.86
N VAL A 59 19.55 -15.98 -12.46
CA VAL A 59 19.73 -17.25 -13.17
C VAL A 59 18.66 -17.47 -14.25
N THR A 60 17.39 -17.17 -13.96
CA THR A 60 16.27 -17.40 -14.89
C THR A 60 16.05 -16.28 -15.89
N GLY A 61 16.53 -15.06 -15.63
CA GLY A 61 16.28 -13.85 -16.44
C GLY A 61 14.83 -13.34 -16.38
N ASP A 62 13.92 -14.14 -15.84
CA ASP A 62 12.48 -13.86 -15.73
C ASP A 62 12.12 -13.59 -14.26
N TYR A 63 11.66 -12.37 -13.99
CA TYR A 63 11.34 -11.88 -12.64
C TYR A 63 10.07 -12.52 -12.06
N GLU A 64 9.08 -12.81 -12.90
CA GLU A 64 7.83 -13.44 -12.49
C GLU A 64 8.07 -14.89 -12.09
N ARG A 65 8.83 -15.64 -12.90
CA ARG A 65 9.21 -17.02 -12.58
C ARG A 65 10.01 -17.09 -11.29
N ALA A 66 10.98 -16.19 -11.10
CA ALA A 66 11.77 -16.12 -9.87
C ALA A 66 10.90 -15.83 -8.63
N THR A 67 9.94 -14.91 -8.76
CA THR A 67 8.99 -14.56 -7.68
C THR A 67 8.07 -15.73 -7.34
N ARG A 68 7.53 -16.41 -8.37
CA ARG A 68 6.69 -17.59 -8.19
C ARG A 68 7.43 -18.69 -7.44
N ILE A 69 8.64 -19.05 -7.88
CA ILE A 69 9.44 -20.10 -7.23
C ILE A 69 9.76 -19.72 -5.78
N ALA A 70 10.25 -18.50 -5.52
CA ALA A 70 10.55 -18.05 -4.16
C ALA A 70 9.31 -18.06 -3.22
N SER A 71 8.14 -17.77 -3.79
CA SER A 71 6.85 -17.82 -3.06
C SER A 71 6.45 -19.25 -2.70
N TRP A 72 6.65 -20.21 -3.61
CA TRP A 72 6.44 -21.63 -3.35
C TRP A 72 7.37 -22.17 -2.27
N THR A 73 8.64 -21.76 -2.28
CA THR A 73 9.61 -22.15 -1.24
C THR A 73 9.18 -21.63 0.14
N GLY A 74 8.73 -20.37 0.23
CA GLY A 74 8.22 -19.80 1.49
C GLY A 74 6.96 -20.49 1.99
N TRP A 75 6.04 -20.83 1.10
CA TRP A 75 4.85 -21.61 1.45
C TRP A 75 5.21 -23.01 1.98
N GLY A 76 6.14 -23.70 1.32
CA GLY A 76 6.60 -25.02 1.74
C GLY A 76 7.28 -24.99 3.10
N ILE A 77 8.17 -24.02 3.35
CA ILE A 77 8.83 -23.84 4.64
C ILE A 77 7.81 -23.52 5.75
N GLY A 78 6.86 -22.61 5.48
CA GLY A 78 5.79 -22.30 6.43
C GLY A 78 4.97 -23.54 6.81
N LEU A 79 4.61 -24.37 5.82
CA LEU A 79 3.91 -25.63 6.04
C LEU A 79 4.75 -26.62 6.87
N LEU A 80 6.04 -26.76 6.56
CA LEU A 80 6.96 -27.61 7.32
C LEU A 80 7.08 -27.14 8.78
N CYS A 81 7.11 -25.83 9.04
CA CYS A 81 7.09 -25.28 10.41
C CYS A 81 5.78 -25.63 11.13
N ILE A 82 4.62 -25.55 10.48
CA ILE A 82 3.34 -25.95 11.09
C ILE A 82 3.34 -27.45 11.42
N VAL A 83 3.67 -28.30 10.45
CA VAL A 83 3.69 -29.76 10.64
C VAL A 83 4.70 -30.14 11.72
N GLY A 84 5.91 -29.58 11.68
CA GLY A 84 6.93 -29.78 12.71
C GLY A 84 6.48 -29.29 14.09
N GLY A 85 5.81 -28.14 14.16
CA GLY A 85 5.22 -27.62 15.40
C GLY A 85 4.19 -28.57 15.98
N ILE A 86 3.27 -29.08 15.16
CA ILE A 86 2.26 -30.07 15.55
C ILE A 86 2.91 -31.38 16.02
N LEU A 87 3.94 -31.87 15.31
CA LEU A 87 4.67 -33.06 15.72
C LEU A 87 5.39 -32.87 17.08
N LEU A 88 5.97 -31.69 17.33
CA LEU A 88 6.57 -31.36 18.63
C LEU A 88 5.53 -31.26 19.75
N LEU A 89 4.33 -30.76 19.45
CA LEU A 89 3.20 -30.74 20.39
C LEU A 89 2.78 -32.15 20.80
N ILE A 90 2.57 -33.03 19.81
CA ILE A 90 1.97 -34.36 20.02
C ILE A 90 3.01 -35.39 20.48
N VAL A 91 4.11 -35.51 19.73
CA VAL A 91 5.15 -36.54 19.95
C VAL A 91 6.18 -36.07 20.97
N GLY A 92 6.64 -34.83 20.83
CA GLY A 92 7.66 -34.25 21.71
C GLY A 92 7.14 -33.81 23.09
N ARG A 93 5.81 -33.69 23.27
CA ARG A 93 5.15 -33.12 24.46
C ARG A 93 5.65 -31.71 24.84
N GLN A 94 6.27 -31.01 23.89
CA GLN A 94 6.80 -29.66 24.07
C GLN A 94 5.77 -28.63 23.63
N TRP A 95 4.78 -28.40 24.49
CA TRP A 95 3.63 -27.53 24.21
C TRP A 95 4.03 -26.11 23.80
N PHE A 96 4.96 -25.48 24.54
CA PHE A 96 5.40 -24.11 24.22
C PHE A 96 6.15 -24.03 22.87
N ASN A 97 7.19 -24.86 22.68
CA ASN A 97 8.01 -24.84 21.46
C ASN A 97 7.20 -25.21 20.21
N GLY A 98 6.33 -26.21 20.33
CA GLY A 98 5.48 -26.64 19.23
C GLY A 98 4.47 -25.55 18.83
N LEU A 99 3.86 -24.87 19.79
CA LEU A 99 2.93 -23.77 19.54
C LEU A 99 3.64 -22.57 18.87
N VAL A 100 4.82 -22.20 19.37
CA VAL A 100 5.62 -21.10 18.79
C VAL A 100 6.04 -21.44 17.37
N LEU A 101 6.51 -22.65 17.10
CA LEU A 101 6.91 -23.08 15.76
C LEU A 101 5.72 -23.10 14.78
N ALA A 102 4.57 -23.62 15.21
CA ALA A 102 3.36 -23.59 14.39
C ALA A 102 2.86 -22.16 14.16
N GLY A 103 2.93 -21.28 15.16
CA GLY A 103 2.60 -19.86 15.05
C GLY A 103 3.50 -19.15 14.05
N MET A 104 4.82 -19.40 14.06
CA MET A 104 5.75 -18.87 13.06
C MET A 104 5.42 -19.37 11.65
N GLY A 105 5.13 -20.67 11.49
CA GLY A 105 4.72 -21.23 10.21
C GLY A 105 3.42 -20.61 9.68
N TRP A 106 2.45 -20.38 10.57
CA TRP A 106 1.20 -19.69 10.25
C TRP A 106 1.43 -18.26 9.76
N VAL A 107 2.27 -17.48 10.45
CA VAL A 107 2.63 -16.12 10.04
C VAL A 107 3.32 -16.11 8.68
N LEU A 108 4.19 -17.09 8.39
CA LEU A 108 4.79 -17.22 7.06
C LEU A 108 3.76 -17.50 5.97
N LEU A 109 2.81 -18.40 6.25
CA LEU A 109 1.73 -18.74 5.32
C LEU A 109 0.82 -17.56 5.03
N THR A 110 0.42 -16.77 6.04
CA THR A 110 -0.42 -15.59 5.84
C THR A 110 0.31 -14.48 5.10
N ALA A 111 1.59 -14.24 5.43
CA ALA A 111 2.41 -13.24 4.74
C ALA A 111 2.68 -13.63 3.27
N ALA A 112 2.91 -14.91 2.99
CA ALA A 112 3.05 -15.43 1.62
C ALA A 112 1.72 -15.37 0.83
N ALA A 113 0.58 -15.49 1.49
CA ALA A 113 -0.74 -15.33 0.85
C ALA A 113 -1.04 -13.85 0.52
N GLN A 114 -0.74 -12.93 1.44
CA GLN A 114 -0.97 -11.50 1.24
C GLN A 114 -0.13 -10.95 0.08
N SER A 115 1.16 -11.31 0.03
CA SER A 115 2.06 -10.89 -1.04
C SER A 115 1.67 -11.44 -2.42
N ARG A 116 1.17 -12.69 -2.49
CA ARG A 116 0.58 -13.24 -3.73
C ARG A 116 -0.65 -12.48 -4.18
N ARG A 117 -1.56 -12.15 -3.26
CA ARG A 117 -2.78 -11.39 -3.59
C ARG A 117 -2.43 -10.00 -4.15
N GLN A 118 -1.43 -9.33 -3.58
CA GLN A 118 -0.97 -8.03 -4.07
C GLN A 118 -0.34 -8.13 -5.46
N ALA A 119 0.47 -9.17 -5.72
CA ALA A 119 1.05 -9.41 -7.03
C ALA A 119 -0.01 -9.67 -8.11
N VAL A 120 -1.01 -10.49 -7.81
CA VAL A 120 -2.12 -10.79 -8.74
C VAL A 120 -2.97 -9.55 -9.04
N LEU A 121 -3.29 -8.74 -8.03
CA LEU A 121 -4.01 -7.47 -8.25
C LEU A 121 -3.20 -6.52 -9.13
N HIS A 122 -1.89 -6.42 -8.88
CA HIS A 122 -1.02 -5.58 -9.70
C HIS A 122 -0.95 -6.07 -11.15
N GLU A 123 -0.83 -7.38 -11.37
CA GLU A 123 -0.82 -8.01 -12.70
C GLU A 123 -2.15 -7.81 -13.44
N ALA A 124 -3.29 -8.00 -12.78
CA ALA A 124 -4.62 -7.76 -13.36
C ALA A 124 -4.83 -6.29 -13.76
N LEU A 125 -4.26 -5.35 -12.99
CA LEU A 125 -4.33 -3.92 -13.25
C LEU A 125 -3.29 -3.43 -14.27
N GLN A 126 -2.28 -4.23 -14.62
CA GLN A 126 -1.29 -3.84 -15.64
C GLN A 126 -1.86 -3.87 -17.06
N SER A 127 -2.85 -4.74 -17.33
CA SER A 127 -3.51 -4.81 -18.64
C SER A 127 -4.61 -3.76 -18.84
N ILE A 128 -4.99 -3.04 -17.77
CA ILE A 128 -6.08 -2.06 -17.80
C ILE A 128 -5.47 -0.67 -17.78
N ILE A 129 -5.95 0.21 -18.66
CA ILE A 129 -5.46 1.58 -18.75
C ILE A 129 -6.46 2.59 -18.18
N ALA A 130 -5.98 3.79 -17.87
CA ALA A 130 -6.80 4.89 -17.34
C ALA A 130 -8.05 5.14 -18.20
N GLN A 131 -7.90 5.03 -19.52
CA GLN A 131 -8.98 5.24 -20.49
C GLN A 131 -10.15 4.25 -20.33
N ASP A 132 -9.90 3.03 -19.84
CA ASP A 132 -10.92 2.01 -19.64
C ASP A 132 -11.72 2.25 -18.34
N LEU A 133 -11.10 2.91 -17.36
CA LEU A 133 -11.67 3.14 -16.02
C LEU A 133 -12.21 4.55 -15.82
N MET A 134 -11.83 5.49 -16.68
CA MET A 134 -12.23 6.87 -16.53
C MET A 134 -13.73 7.03 -16.76
N THR A 135 -14.35 7.82 -15.88
CA THR A 135 -15.72 8.27 -16.09
C THR A 135 -15.69 9.50 -16.98
N LYS A 136 -16.38 9.43 -18.12
CA LYS A 136 -16.54 10.57 -19.06
C LYS A 136 -17.69 11.49 -18.68
N GLU A 137 -18.64 10.99 -17.89
CA GLU A 137 -19.74 11.79 -17.36
C GLU A 137 -19.34 12.46 -16.05
N TYR A 138 -18.73 13.64 -16.17
CA TYR A 138 -18.46 14.53 -15.05
C TYR A 138 -19.10 15.90 -15.32
N PRO A 139 -19.78 16.49 -14.32
CA PRO A 139 -20.32 17.83 -14.47
C PRO A 139 -19.16 18.81 -14.62
N LEU A 140 -19.03 19.37 -15.83
CA LEU A 140 -18.09 20.45 -16.12
C LEU A 140 -18.59 21.73 -15.46
N ILE A 141 -17.80 22.26 -14.52
CA ILE A 141 -18.16 23.48 -13.82
C ILE A 141 -17.38 24.65 -14.41
N THR A 142 -18.13 25.68 -14.81
CA THR A 142 -17.60 26.96 -15.28
C THR A 142 -17.03 27.77 -14.10
N PRO A 143 -15.85 28.40 -14.22
CA PRO A 143 -15.18 29.10 -13.11
C PRO A 143 -15.98 30.28 -12.55
N GLN A 144 -16.89 30.87 -13.34
CA GLN A 144 -17.75 31.98 -12.95
C GLN A 144 -18.96 31.55 -12.11
N LEU A 145 -19.25 30.25 -11.98
CA LEU A 145 -20.35 29.75 -11.16
C LEU A 145 -20.13 30.16 -9.69
N SER A 146 -21.20 30.51 -8.97
CA SER A 146 -21.09 30.74 -7.53
C SER A 146 -21.07 29.42 -6.75
N LEU A 147 -20.42 29.42 -5.59
CA LEU A 147 -20.38 28.24 -4.73
C LEU A 147 -21.79 27.80 -4.29
N GLY A 148 -22.69 28.76 -4.03
CA GLY A 148 -24.09 28.49 -3.70
C GLY A 148 -24.84 27.77 -4.81
N GLN A 149 -24.61 28.15 -6.08
CA GLN A 149 -25.17 27.46 -7.24
C GLN A 149 -24.58 26.05 -7.41
N LEU A 150 -23.27 25.88 -7.21
CA LEU A 150 -22.63 24.56 -7.24
C LEU A 150 -23.31 23.59 -6.25
N VAL A 151 -23.49 24.05 -5.02
CA VAL A 151 -24.10 23.23 -3.96
C VAL A 151 -25.54 22.85 -4.31
N ARG A 152 -26.38 23.84 -4.69
CA ARG A 152 -27.80 23.61 -4.97
C ARG A 152 -28.04 22.76 -6.21
N ASN A 153 -27.33 23.04 -7.30
CA ASN A 153 -27.64 22.46 -8.60
C ASN A 153 -26.89 21.15 -8.85
N TYR A 154 -25.74 20.94 -8.23
CA TYR A 154 -24.90 19.78 -8.49
C TYR A 154 -24.73 18.89 -7.26
N ILE A 155 -24.33 19.43 -6.10
CA ILE A 155 -24.04 18.60 -4.91
C ILE A 155 -25.30 17.91 -4.40
N ILE A 156 -26.40 18.66 -4.23
CA ILE A 156 -27.65 18.11 -3.71
C ILE A 156 -28.28 17.10 -4.69
N VAL A 157 -28.14 17.35 -6.00
CA VAL A 157 -28.76 16.53 -7.05
C VAL A 157 -27.95 15.26 -7.33
N THR A 158 -26.63 15.37 -7.42
CA THR A 158 -25.75 14.27 -7.86
C THR A 158 -25.07 13.52 -6.71
N GLY A 159 -25.01 14.10 -5.51
CA GLY A 159 -24.30 13.53 -4.36
C GLY A 159 -22.76 13.46 -4.53
N ARG A 160 -22.21 14.02 -5.62
CA ARG A 160 -20.77 13.97 -5.90
C ARG A 160 -19.96 14.83 -4.92
N ARG A 161 -18.76 14.35 -4.60
CA ARG A 161 -17.86 14.96 -3.59
C ARG A 161 -16.75 15.84 -4.19
N TYR A 162 -16.65 15.88 -5.52
CA TYR A 162 -15.64 16.62 -6.26
C TYR A 162 -16.24 17.12 -7.58
N PHE A 163 -15.70 18.23 -8.08
CA PHE A 163 -16.14 18.88 -9.31
C PHE A 163 -14.94 19.37 -10.11
N VAL A 164 -14.90 19.03 -11.39
CA VAL A 164 -13.83 19.47 -12.29
C VAL A 164 -14.20 20.84 -12.85
N VAL A 165 -13.28 21.79 -12.72
CA VAL A 165 -13.45 23.15 -13.21
C VAL A 165 -12.65 23.31 -14.50
N VAL A 166 -13.34 23.70 -15.57
CA VAL A 166 -12.74 23.86 -16.89
C VAL A 166 -13.04 25.24 -17.47
N ASP A 167 -12.12 25.74 -18.29
CA ASP A 167 -12.36 26.87 -19.18
C ASP A 167 -12.44 26.33 -20.61
N GLY A 168 -13.66 26.17 -21.13
CA GLY A 168 -13.92 25.41 -22.35
C GLY A 168 -13.53 23.94 -22.20
N VAL A 169 -12.33 23.58 -22.69
CA VAL A 169 -11.75 22.22 -22.62
C VAL A 169 -10.49 22.13 -21.76
N LYS A 170 -9.95 23.27 -21.30
CA LYS A 170 -8.72 23.31 -20.51
C LYS A 170 -9.02 23.10 -19.03
N LEU A 171 -8.27 22.23 -18.37
CA LEU A 171 -8.36 22.04 -16.92
C LEU A 171 -7.89 23.30 -16.19
N LEU A 172 -8.76 23.89 -15.37
CA LEU A 172 -8.36 24.93 -14.42
C LEU A 172 -8.04 24.36 -13.04
N GLY A 173 -8.76 23.32 -12.64
CA GLY A 173 -8.57 22.69 -11.34
C GLY A 173 -9.73 21.81 -10.91
N ILE A 174 -9.75 21.45 -9.64
CA ILE A 174 -10.86 20.73 -9.01
C ILE A 174 -11.33 21.46 -7.76
N VAL A 175 -12.62 21.30 -7.46
CA VAL A 175 -13.21 21.70 -6.19
C VAL A 175 -13.63 20.46 -5.44
N THR A 176 -13.13 20.32 -4.21
CA THR A 176 -13.48 19.22 -3.30
C THR A 176 -14.34 19.73 -2.15
N MET A 177 -14.98 18.81 -1.42
CA MET A 177 -15.67 19.15 -0.17
C MET A 177 -14.79 19.89 0.85
N ARG A 178 -13.46 19.68 0.83
CA ARG A 178 -12.53 20.40 1.70
C ARG A 178 -12.50 21.90 1.37
N ASN A 179 -12.42 22.24 0.08
CA ASN A 179 -12.45 23.64 -0.39
C ASN A 179 -13.80 24.31 -0.06
N ILE A 180 -14.89 23.56 -0.14
CA ILE A 180 -16.23 24.10 0.15
C ILE A 180 -16.40 24.38 1.65
N LYS A 181 -15.95 23.45 2.50
CA LYS A 181 -16.07 23.57 3.97
C LYS A 181 -15.24 24.71 4.56
N SER A 182 -14.20 25.18 3.87
CA SER A 182 -13.40 26.32 4.33
C SER A 182 -14.12 27.66 4.19
N ILE A 183 -15.20 27.73 3.39
CA ILE A 183 -15.94 28.97 3.14
C ILE A 183 -17.20 29.03 4.02
N PRO A 184 -17.39 30.10 4.81
CA PRO A 184 -18.62 30.31 5.58
C PRO A 184 -19.86 30.38 4.68
N LYS A 185 -20.96 29.72 5.10
CA LYS A 185 -22.22 29.65 4.32
C LYS A 185 -22.75 31.02 3.84
N LYS A 186 -22.58 32.08 4.64
CA LYS A 186 -23.01 33.45 4.29
C LYS A 186 -22.35 34.00 3.03
N ARG A 187 -21.18 33.48 2.65
CA ARG A 187 -20.42 33.92 1.45
C ARG A 187 -20.63 33.04 0.23
N TRP A 188 -21.40 31.96 0.34
CA TRP A 188 -21.52 30.99 -0.76
C TRP A 188 -22.09 31.58 -2.05
N ASP A 189 -23.05 32.51 -1.95
CA ASP A 189 -23.63 33.11 -3.15
C ASP A 189 -22.73 34.19 -3.78
N SER A 190 -21.76 34.75 -3.04
CA SER A 190 -20.84 35.79 -3.54
C SER A 190 -19.45 35.26 -3.93
N THR A 191 -19.02 34.12 -3.39
CA THR A 191 -17.75 33.48 -3.73
C THR A 191 -17.85 32.71 -5.05
N ARG A 192 -16.96 33.04 -6.00
CA ARG A 192 -16.85 32.30 -7.26
C ARG A 192 -16.07 31.01 -7.09
N ILE A 193 -16.38 30.01 -7.92
CA ILE A 193 -15.64 28.75 -7.94
C ILE A 193 -14.14 28.97 -8.21
N SER A 194 -13.79 29.90 -9.12
CA SER A 194 -12.40 30.26 -9.41
C SER A 194 -11.56 30.68 -8.19
N GLU A 195 -12.19 31.15 -7.10
CA GLU A 195 -11.50 31.59 -5.89
C GLU A 195 -11.11 30.44 -4.94
N ILE A 196 -11.71 29.26 -5.12
CA ILE A 196 -11.59 28.12 -4.19
C ILE A 196 -11.05 26.85 -4.83
N ILE A 197 -10.74 26.90 -6.12
CA ILE A 197 -10.19 25.75 -6.85
C ILE A 197 -8.83 25.35 -6.28
N THR A 198 -8.56 24.05 -6.28
CA THR A 198 -7.18 23.56 -6.26
C THR A 198 -6.65 23.65 -7.71
N PRO A 199 -5.64 24.50 -7.98
CA PRO A 199 -5.17 24.76 -9.34
C PRO A 199 -4.65 23.50 -10.05
N ALA A 200 -4.84 23.42 -11.37
CA ALA A 200 -4.33 22.31 -12.18
C ALA A 200 -2.83 22.04 -12.01
N SER A 201 -2.03 23.08 -11.72
CA SER A 201 -0.58 22.97 -11.45
C SER A 201 -0.23 22.20 -10.18
N GLU A 202 -1.15 22.13 -9.22
CA GLU A 202 -0.99 21.39 -7.96
C GLU A 202 -1.62 20.00 -8.03
N LEU A 203 -2.33 19.69 -9.12
CA LEU A 203 -2.99 18.41 -9.29
C LEU A 203 -2.07 17.42 -9.98
N LYS A 204 -2.05 16.21 -9.43
CA LYS A 204 -1.54 15.07 -10.18
C LYS A 204 -2.57 14.66 -11.22
N THR A 205 -2.11 14.46 -12.44
CA THR A 205 -2.93 14.11 -13.60
C THR A 205 -2.44 12.80 -14.20
N ALA A 206 -3.39 12.08 -14.80
CA ALA A 206 -3.18 10.80 -15.45
C ALA A 206 -3.12 10.95 -16.97
N HIS A 207 -2.34 10.10 -17.62
CA HIS A 207 -2.38 9.93 -19.08
C HIS A 207 -3.40 8.83 -19.46
N PRO A 208 -4.12 8.91 -20.59
CA PRO A 208 -5.13 7.91 -20.97
C PRO A 208 -4.58 6.48 -21.05
N GLN A 209 -3.35 6.31 -21.54
CA GLN A 209 -2.67 5.01 -21.64
C GLN A 209 -1.86 4.65 -20.38
N GLN A 210 -1.99 5.42 -19.29
CA GLN A 210 -1.32 5.08 -18.04
C GLN A 210 -1.95 3.82 -17.42
N PRO A 211 -1.16 2.81 -17.02
CA PRO A 211 -1.69 1.59 -16.40
C PRO A 211 -2.41 1.88 -15.08
N ALA A 212 -3.53 1.18 -14.84
CA ALA A 212 -4.34 1.30 -13.64
C ALA A 212 -3.54 1.00 -12.36
N ALA A 213 -2.58 0.07 -12.44
CA ALA A 213 -1.68 -0.26 -11.34
C ALA A 213 -0.83 0.94 -10.88
N SER A 214 -0.28 1.70 -11.83
CA SER A 214 0.51 2.91 -11.56
C SER A 214 -0.35 4.04 -11.02
N LEU A 215 -1.60 4.15 -11.50
CA LEU A 215 -2.55 5.12 -10.97
C LEU A 215 -2.86 4.86 -9.50
N LEU A 216 -3.17 3.61 -9.15
CA LEU A 216 -3.49 3.24 -7.76
C LEU A 216 -2.32 3.54 -6.82
N GLU A 217 -1.09 3.22 -7.24
CA GLU A 217 0.13 3.51 -6.48
C GLU A 217 0.30 5.03 -6.22
N GLN A 218 0.14 5.85 -7.26
CA GLN A 218 0.22 7.30 -7.13
C GLN A 218 -0.88 7.87 -6.24
N MET A 219 -2.09 7.30 -6.31
CA MET A 219 -3.22 7.71 -5.47
C MET A 219 -2.98 7.37 -3.99
N ASP A 220 -2.39 6.20 -3.71
CA ASP A 220 -2.01 5.79 -2.35
C ASP A 220 -0.87 6.65 -1.78
N GLU A 221 0.16 6.95 -2.58
CA GLU A 221 1.29 7.79 -2.17
C GLU A 221 0.87 9.23 -1.86
N LEU A 222 0.02 9.81 -2.70
CA LEU A 222 -0.43 11.20 -2.57
C LEU A 222 -1.64 11.35 -1.63
N GLY A 223 -2.28 10.24 -1.24
CA GLY A 223 -3.49 10.25 -0.43
C GLY A 223 -4.67 10.95 -1.12
N ILE A 224 -4.81 10.76 -2.44
CA ILE A 224 -5.85 11.38 -3.27
C ILE A 224 -6.85 10.34 -3.76
N ASP A 225 -8.13 10.71 -3.79
CA ASP A 225 -9.22 9.80 -4.20
C ASP A 225 -9.64 9.97 -5.67
N GLN A 226 -9.07 10.96 -6.37
CA GLN A 226 -9.47 11.36 -7.72
C GLN A 226 -8.22 11.75 -8.52
N MET A 227 -8.16 11.37 -9.80
CA MET A 227 -7.13 11.84 -10.72
C MET A 227 -7.75 12.21 -12.07
N PRO A 228 -7.68 13.49 -12.50
CA PRO A 228 -8.11 13.89 -13.85
C PRO A 228 -7.22 13.23 -14.91
N VAL A 229 -7.84 12.74 -15.98
CA VAL A 229 -7.16 12.18 -17.15
C VAL A 229 -7.08 13.25 -18.23
N LEU A 230 -5.85 13.57 -18.66
CA LEU A 230 -5.56 14.58 -19.66
C LEU A 230 -5.02 13.96 -20.95
N GLU A 231 -5.51 14.46 -22.08
CA GLU A 231 -4.95 14.22 -23.42
C GLU A 231 -4.72 15.58 -24.07
N GLU A 232 -3.46 15.90 -24.43
CA GLU A 232 -3.09 17.19 -25.03
C GLU A 232 -3.63 18.42 -24.25
N ASP A 233 -3.45 18.43 -22.92
CA ASP A 233 -3.96 19.46 -21.97
C ASP A 233 -5.49 19.59 -21.87
N LYS A 234 -6.25 18.69 -22.51
CA LYS A 234 -7.71 18.63 -22.41
C LYS A 234 -8.13 17.53 -21.45
N VAL A 235 -9.10 17.83 -20.59
CA VAL A 235 -9.68 16.81 -19.70
C VAL A 235 -10.60 15.92 -20.53
N ILE A 236 -10.28 14.63 -20.58
CA ILE A 236 -11.07 13.63 -21.28
C ILE A 236 -11.82 12.69 -20.33
N GLY A 237 -11.48 12.71 -19.04
CA GLY A 237 -12.09 11.86 -18.03
C GLY A 237 -11.54 12.11 -16.63
N ILE A 238 -12.10 11.37 -15.67
CA ILE A 238 -11.60 11.31 -14.29
C ILE A 238 -11.61 9.86 -13.82
N VAL A 239 -10.53 9.45 -13.16
CA VAL A 239 -10.44 8.16 -12.48
C VAL A 239 -10.63 8.39 -10.99
N ALA A 240 -11.62 7.72 -10.40
CA ALA A 240 -11.84 7.70 -8.96
C ALA A 240 -11.24 6.44 -8.35
N ARG A 241 -10.81 6.51 -7.10
CA ARG A 241 -10.21 5.37 -6.40
C ARG A 241 -11.18 4.19 -6.29
N ASP A 242 -12.46 4.49 -6.07
CA ASP A 242 -13.52 3.47 -6.01
C ASP A 242 -13.60 2.66 -7.30
N SER A 243 -13.37 3.27 -8.46
CA SER A 243 -13.35 2.57 -9.76
C SER A 243 -12.18 1.57 -9.90
N LEU A 244 -11.08 1.78 -9.18
CA LEU A 244 -9.93 0.87 -9.16
C LEU A 244 -10.14 -0.30 -8.19
N ILE A 245 -10.92 -0.10 -7.12
CA ILE A 245 -11.17 -1.10 -6.07
C ILE A 245 -12.30 -2.06 -6.48
N HIS A 246 -13.23 -1.63 -7.33
CA HIS A 246 -14.40 -2.39 -7.76
C HIS A 246 -14.22 -3.17 -9.08
N LEU A 247 -12.98 -3.30 -9.56
CA LEU A 247 -12.58 -4.16 -10.66
C LEU A 247 -12.57 -5.64 -10.26
#